data_AF-A0A533WCI3-F1
#
_entry.id   AF-A0A533WCI3-F1
#
_cell.length_a   1.000
_cell.length_b   1.000
_cell.length_c   1.000
_cell.angle_alpha   90.00
_cell.angle_beta   90.00
_cell.angle_gamma   90.00
#
_symmetry.space_group_name_H-M   'P 1'
#
loop_
_entity.id
_entity.type
_entity.pdbx_description
1 polymer ?
#
loop_
_entity_poly.entity_id
_entity_poly.type
_entity_poly.pdbx_seq_one_letter_code
_entity_poly.pdbx_strand_id
1 'polypeptide(L)'
;MKPRYQARPRQGVERAVTSIGWVVRDSLDVFAAFVALGLTFTAISLTASPVEVRVGTLRPLSTIPIHEFELIGAGVALSLVLMIGLRKLDLSSLLLSSSFIVFLDLDHLPSALGIAQPIRPAHSLVFLAVLLIILTFFFKKPAKVRLTVVASFFGHLAVDTGTFPLLAPLSYGYYSLASVDLGLFTFAALTALAAGYLGRGQGSLLNPESHTRGAEDSTFALQRLIRSRPRLRTKA
;
A
#
# COMPACT_ATOMS: atom_id res chain seq x y z
N MET A 1 5.00 -56.97 16.39
CA MET A 1 4.88 -55.55 16.81
C MET A 1 4.34 -54.74 15.65
N LYS A 2 3.17 -54.09 15.78
CA LYS A 2 2.62 -53.17 14.77
C LYS A 2 3.21 -51.76 14.97
N PRO A 3 3.63 -51.04 13.93
CA PRO A 3 4.12 -49.68 14.09
C PRO A 3 2.97 -48.74 14.43
N ARG A 4 3.09 -48.01 15.55
CA ARG A 4 2.18 -46.92 15.92
C ARG A 4 2.37 -45.78 14.92
N TYR A 5 1.32 -45.47 14.16
CA TYR A 5 1.23 -44.26 13.36
C TYR A 5 1.17 -43.06 14.32
N GLN A 6 2.28 -42.34 14.49
CA GLN A 6 2.29 -41.06 15.19
C GLN A 6 1.68 -40.01 14.25
N ALA A 7 0.49 -39.52 14.59
CA ALA A 7 -0.11 -38.37 13.93
C ALA A 7 0.84 -37.17 14.09
N ARG A 8 1.34 -36.63 12.97
CA ARG A 8 2.12 -35.38 12.99
C ARG A 8 1.21 -34.26 13.50
N PRO A 9 1.68 -33.42 14.45
CA PRO A 9 0.89 -32.30 14.94
C PRO A 9 0.62 -31.29 13.82
N ARG A 10 -0.46 -30.50 14.00
CA ARG A 10 -1.02 -29.50 13.08
C ARG A 10 -0.04 -28.36 12.73
N GLN A 11 1.06 -28.65 12.05
CA GLN A 11 2.08 -27.68 11.61
C GLN A 11 1.53 -26.63 10.61
N GLY A 12 0.40 -26.90 9.97
CA GLY A 12 -0.20 -25.97 8.99
C GLY A 12 -0.84 -24.74 9.61
N VAL A 13 -1.45 -24.88 10.79
CA VAL A 13 -2.20 -23.77 11.43
C VAL A 13 -1.25 -22.78 12.10
N GLU A 14 -0.23 -23.27 12.81
CA GLU A 14 0.78 -22.41 13.44
C GLU A 14 1.63 -21.63 12.42
N ARG A 15 1.92 -22.22 11.24
CA ARG A 15 2.60 -21.51 10.14
C ARG A 15 1.72 -20.44 9.49
N ALA A 16 0.41 -20.69 9.36
CA ALA A 16 -0.51 -19.71 8.80
C ALA A 16 -0.67 -18.49 9.73
N VAL A 17 -0.84 -18.72 11.03
CA VAL A 17 -0.98 -17.65 12.05
C VAL A 17 0.29 -16.81 12.15
N THR A 18 1.47 -17.44 12.13
CA THR A 18 2.75 -16.69 12.09
C THR A 18 2.89 -15.88 10.80
N SER A 19 2.46 -16.41 9.65
CA SER A 19 2.54 -15.68 8.37
C SER A 19 1.68 -14.42 8.32
N ILE A 20 0.47 -14.43 8.92
CA ILE A 20 -0.43 -13.26 8.92
C ILE A 20 0.11 -12.16 9.85
N GLY A 21 0.65 -12.54 11.02
CA GLY A 21 1.23 -11.57 11.96
C GLY A 21 2.38 -10.76 11.35
N TRP A 22 3.24 -11.39 10.55
CA TRP A 22 4.31 -10.71 9.81
C TRP A 22 3.78 -9.78 8.72
N VAL A 23 2.76 -10.22 7.97
CA VAL A 23 2.12 -9.42 6.93
C VAL A 23 1.52 -8.13 7.49
N VAL A 24 0.83 -8.25 8.63
CA VAL A 24 0.25 -7.09 9.32
C VAL A 24 1.38 -6.18 9.78
N ARG A 25 2.39 -6.72 10.48
CA ARG A 25 3.52 -5.93 11.01
C ARG A 25 4.24 -5.10 9.94
N ASP A 26 4.49 -5.67 8.76
CA ASP A 26 5.19 -4.99 7.66
C ASP A 26 4.35 -3.90 6.97
N SER A 27 3.03 -3.93 7.19
CA SER A 27 2.09 -2.94 6.68
C SER A 27 1.71 -1.90 7.75
N LEU A 28 1.97 -2.16 9.03
CA LEU A 28 1.56 -1.29 10.14
C LEU A 28 2.16 0.11 10.07
N ASP A 29 3.43 0.25 9.70
CA ASP A 29 4.07 1.56 9.56
C ASP A 29 3.52 2.34 8.37
N VAL A 30 3.21 1.67 7.26
CA VAL A 30 2.51 2.28 6.12
C VAL A 30 1.13 2.76 6.53
N PHE A 31 0.36 1.92 7.22
CA PHE A 31 -0.96 2.30 7.75
C PHE A 31 -0.87 3.42 8.76
N ALA A 32 0.07 3.37 9.70
CA ALA A 32 0.25 4.40 10.71
C ALA A 32 0.61 5.75 10.09
N ALA A 33 1.56 5.80 9.15
CA ALA A 33 1.87 7.05 8.45
C ALA A 33 0.71 7.55 7.62
N PHE A 34 -0.02 6.66 6.95
CA PHE A 34 -1.19 7.04 6.19
C PHE A 34 -2.28 7.67 7.08
N VAL A 35 -2.66 7.00 8.16
CA VAL A 35 -3.67 7.50 9.11
C VAL A 35 -3.20 8.80 9.75
N ALA A 36 -1.96 8.86 10.22
CA ALA A 36 -1.40 10.07 10.83
C ALA A 36 -1.38 11.24 9.84
N LEU A 37 -0.96 11.00 8.60
CA LEU A 37 -0.94 12.01 7.56
C LEU A 37 -2.35 12.46 7.18
N GLY A 38 -3.30 11.52 7.07
CA GLY A 38 -4.70 11.81 6.75
C GLY A 38 -5.32 12.72 7.80
N LEU A 39 -5.21 12.35 9.07
CA LEU A 39 -5.67 13.17 10.19
C LEU A 39 -4.98 14.54 10.23
N THR A 40 -3.68 14.60 9.94
CA THR A 40 -2.92 15.86 9.88
C THR A 40 -3.41 16.75 8.75
N PHE A 41 -3.60 16.23 7.55
CA PHE A 41 -4.11 16.97 6.38
C PHE A 41 -5.53 17.46 6.62
N THR A 42 -6.37 16.64 7.25
CA THR A 42 -7.72 17.01 7.66
C THR A 42 -7.69 18.14 8.69
N ALA A 43 -6.86 18.06 9.72
CA ALA A 43 -6.71 19.11 10.74
C ALA A 43 -6.18 20.43 10.16
N ILE A 44 -5.15 20.36 9.31
CA ILE A 44 -4.64 21.53 8.58
C ILE A 44 -5.76 22.12 7.71
N SER A 45 -6.51 21.28 7.00
CA SER A 45 -7.57 21.77 6.11
C SER A 45 -8.73 22.40 6.87
N LEU A 46 -9.12 21.86 8.02
CA LEU A 46 -10.12 22.45 8.90
C LEU A 46 -9.71 23.80 9.48
N THR A 47 -8.42 24.07 9.61
CA THR A 47 -7.90 25.32 10.19
C THR A 47 -7.57 26.36 9.13
N ALA A 48 -6.99 25.93 8.00
CA ALA A 48 -6.50 26.81 6.94
C ALA A 48 -7.54 27.16 5.86
N SER A 49 -8.57 26.33 5.69
CA SER A 49 -9.57 26.58 4.65
C SER A 49 -10.48 27.78 4.98
N PRO A 50 -10.86 28.61 3.99
CA PRO A 50 -11.95 29.56 4.14
C PRO A 50 -13.29 28.87 4.48
N VAL A 51 -14.21 29.55 5.15
CA VAL A 51 -15.50 28.95 5.57
C VAL A 51 -16.35 28.57 4.35
N GLU A 52 -16.23 29.32 3.26
CA GLU A 52 -17.01 29.19 2.03
C GLU A 52 -16.74 27.85 1.31
N VAL A 53 -15.56 27.26 1.52
CA VAL A 53 -15.19 25.97 0.91
C VAL A 53 -15.49 24.78 1.81
N ARG A 54 -15.97 25.01 3.05
CA ARG A 54 -16.31 23.96 4.03
C ARG A 54 -17.74 23.46 3.85
N VAL A 55 -18.04 23.00 2.64
CA VAL A 55 -19.37 22.53 2.26
C VAL A 55 -19.49 21.00 2.31
N GLY A 56 -18.39 20.31 2.66
CA GLY A 56 -18.36 18.85 2.82
C GLY A 56 -19.15 18.42 4.05
N THR A 57 -20.34 17.88 3.80
CA THR A 57 -21.16 17.18 4.80
C THR A 57 -21.17 15.68 4.51
N LEU A 58 -21.50 14.89 5.52
CA LEU A 58 -21.66 13.45 5.33
C LEU A 58 -22.82 13.18 4.39
N ARG A 59 -22.63 12.23 3.47
CA ARG A 59 -23.74 11.65 2.71
C ARG A 59 -24.71 10.92 3.66
N PRO A 60 -25.95 10.65 3.24
CA PRO A 60 -26.87 9.83 4.02
C PRO A 60 -26.20 8.52 4.44
N LEU A 61 -26.31 8.16 5.73
CA LEU A 61 -25.62 6.99 6.29
C LEU A 61 -25.93 5.68 5.54
N SER A 62 -27.10 5.59 4.89
CA SER A 62 -27.50 4.47 4.05
C SER A 62 -26.63 4.28 2.80
N THR A 63 -25.92 5.32 2.35
CA THR A 63 -25.05 5.27 1.16
C THR A 63 -23.62 4.86 1.48
N ILE A 64 -23.21 4.90 2.76
CA ILE A 64 -21.84 4.56 3.18
C ILE A 64 -21.54 3.09 2.92
N PRO A 65 -22.36 2.11 3.36
CA PRO A 65 -22.01 0.70 3.21
C PRO A 65 -21.77 0.28 1.76
N ILE A 66 -22.63 0.72 0.83
CA ILE A 66 -22.49 0.33 -0.58
C ILE A 66 -21.23 0.93 -1.20
N HIS A 67 -20.91 2.18 -0.89
CA HIS A 67 -19.71 2.83 -1.37
C HIS A 67 -18.44 2.14 -0.86
N GLU A 68 -18.41 1.80 0.43
CA GLU A 68 -17.29 1.06 1.03
C GLU A 68 -17.13 -0.33 0.40
N PHE A 69 -18.23 -1.01 0.06
CA PHE A 69 -18.15 -2.28 -0.67
C PHE A 69 -17.57 -2.12 -2.08
N GLU A 70 -17.91 -1.05 -2.80
CA GLU A 70 -17.33 -0.73 -4.11
C GLU A 70 -15.83 -0.47 -3.99
N LEU A 71 -15.41 0.32 -2.99
CA LEU A 71 -14.00 0.59 -2.70
C LEU A 71 -13.23 -0.70 -2.35
N ILE A 72 -13.78 -1.55 -1.47
CA ILE A 72 -13.19 -2.86 -1.16
C ILE A 72 -13.06 -3.71 -2.42
N GLY A 73 -14.10 -3.75 -3.26
CA GLY A 73 -14.10 -4.47 -4.54
C GLY A 73 -12.97 -4.01 -5.46
N ALA A 74 -12.78 -2.70 -5.60
CA ALA A 74 -11.67 -2.13 -6.35
C ALA A 74 -10.30 -2.46 -5.74
N GLY A 75 -10.17 -2.39 -4.42
CA GLY A 75 -8.94 -2.77 -3.70
C GLY A 75 -8.56 -4.23 -3.95
N VAL A 76 -9.55 -5.13 -3.94
CA VAL A 76 -9.36 -6.56 -4.28
C VAL A 76 -8.97 -6.71 -5.75
N ALA A 77 -9.66 -6.04 -6.67
CA ALA A 77 -9.36 -6.12 -8.10
C ALA A 77 -7.91 -5.66 -8.41
N LEU A 78 -7.47 -4.54 -7.85
CA LEU A 78 -6.10 -4.05 -8.00
C LEU A 78 -5.07 -5.02 -7.39
N SER A 79 -5.41 -5.66 -6.27
CA SER A 79 -4.55 -6.68 -5.66
C SER A 79 -4.39 -7.90 -6.55
N LEU A 80 -5.45 -8.33 -7.22
CA LEU A 80 -5.38 -9.44 -8.20
C LEU A 80 -4.49 -9.06 -9.39
N VAL A 81 -4.63 -7.84 -9.92
CA VAL A 81 -3.75 -7.33 -10.99
C VAL A 81 -2.29 -7.29 -10.55
N LEU A 82 -2.03 -6.85 -9.32
CA LEU A 82 -0.69 -6.88 -8.74
C LEU A 82 -0.17 -8.32 -8.62
N MET A 83 -0.99 -9.27 -8.16
CA MET A 83 -0.60 -10.69 -8.04
C MET A 83 -0.31 -11.34 -9.40
N ILE A 84 -1.01 -10.95 -10.46
CA ILE A 84 -0.67 -11.33 -11.85
C ILE A 84 0.73 -10.80 -12.19
N GLY A 85 0.99 -9.53 -11.88
CA GLY A 85 2.30 -8.91 -12.00
C GLY A 85 3.36 -9.68 -11.20
N LEU A 86 3.06 -10.10 -9.97
CA LEU A 86 3.98 -10.80 -9.08
C LEU A 86 4.18 -12.28 -9.45
N ARG A 87 3.24 -12.88 -10.19
CA ARG A 87 3.12 -14.34 -10.43
C ARG A 87 3.03 -15.16 -9.15
N LYS A 88 2.41 -14.58 -8.11
CA LYS A 88 2.29 -15.20 -6.79
C LYS A 88 1.11 -14.60 -6.03
N LEU A 89 0.43 -15.43 -5.24
CA LEU A 89 -0.50 -14.97 -4.21
C LEU A 89 0.26 -14.27 -3.07
N ASP A 90 -0.12 -13.04 -2.77
CA ASP A 90 0.49 -12.23 -1.72
C ASP A 90 -0.57 -11.51 -0.89
N LEU A 91 -0.90 -12.11 0.26
CA LEU A 91 -1.91 -11.59 1.17
C LEU A 91 -1.57 -10.18 1.68
N SER A 92 -0.29 -9.84 1.75
CA SER A 92 0.16 -8.49 2.13
C SER A 92 -0.30 -7.44 1.13
N SER A 93 -0.23 -7.75 -0.15
CA SER A 93 -0.70 -6.82 -1.19
C SER A 93 -2.22 -6.68 -1.17
N LEU A 94 -2.94 -7.76 -0.85
CA LEU A 94 -4.40 -7.73 -0.67
C LEU A 94 -4.80 -6.80 0.47
N LEU A 95 -4.21 -7.02 1.65
CA LEU A 95 -4.48 -6.20 2.83
C LEU A 95 -4.07 -4.75 2.61
N LEU A 96 -2.87 -4.51 2.07
CA LEU A 96 -2.37 -3.17 1.84
C LEU A 96 -3.27 -2.39 0.88
N SER A 97 -3.61 -2.95 -0.27
CA SER A 97 -4.42 -2.27 -1.28
C SER A 97 -5.85 -2.00 -0.81
N SER A 98 -6.51 -3.03 -0.25
CA SER A 98 -7.88 -2.91 0.23
C SER A 98 -8.00 -2.02 1.47
N SER A 99 -7.02 -2.00 2.37
CA SER A 99 -7.04 -1.07 3.50
C SER A 99 -6.77 0.36 3.04
N PHE A 100 -5.81 0.58 2.13
CA PHE A 100 -5.47 1.92 1.68
C PHE A 100 -6.61 2.59 0.92
N ILE A 101 -7.27 1.84 0.03
CA ILE A 101 -8.37 2.37 -0.77
C ILE A 101 -9.54 2.80 0.13
N VAL A 102 -9.86 2.04 1.19
CA VAL A 102 -10.92 2.38 2.14
C VAL A 102 -10.49 3.52 3.07
N PHE A 103 -9.29 3.46 3.63
CA PHE A 103 -8.88 4.40 4.66
C PHE A 103 -8.69 5.83 4.13
N LEU A 104 -8.66 6.06 2.82
CA LEU A 104 -8.66 7.41 2.27
C LEU A 104 -9.87 8.23 2.73
N ASP A 105 -11.00 7.56 2.96
CA ASP A 105 -12.22 8.15 3.50
C ASP A 105 -12.17 8.46 5.00
N LEU A 106 -11.05 8.19 5.70
CA LEU A 106 -10.91 8.65 7.10
C LEU A 106 -10.92 10.17 7.21
N ASP A 107 -10.68 10.90 6.12
CA ASP A 107 -10.87 12.35 6.09
C ASP A 107 -12.35 12.77 6.21
N HIS A 108 -13.31 11.85 6.10
CA HIS A 108 -14.73 12.08 6.35
C HIS A 108 -15.12 12.05 7.84
N LEU A 109 -14.20 11.67 8.74
CA LEU A 109 -14.49 11.61 10.19
C LEU A 109 -15.05 12.91 10.79
N PRO A 110 -14.56 14.12 10.46
CA PRO A 110 -15.16 15.35 10.96
C PRO A 110 -16.60 15.53 10.49
N SER A 111 -16.90 15.24 9.22
CA SER A 111 -18.29 15.25 8.72
C SER A 111 -19.17 14.25 9.48
N ALA A 112 -18.61 13.11 9.92
CA ALA A 112 -19.31 12.14 10.77
C ALA A 112 -19.66 12.66 12.17
N LEU A 113 -18.90 13.64 12.65
CA LEU A 113 -19.16 14.35 13.90
C LEU A 113 -20.01 15.62 13.69
N GLY A 114 -20.56 15.84 12.50
CA GLY A 114 -21.34 17.03 12.17
C GLY A 114 -20.51 18.29 11.93
N ILE A 115 -19.18 18.15 11.77
CA ILE A 115 -18.27 19.27 11.52
C ILE A 115 -18.19 19.52 10.01
N ALA A 116 -18.55 20.73 9.60
CA ALA A 116 -18.40 21.18 8.23
C ALA A 116 -16.91 21.29 7.86
N GLN A 117 -16.51 20.66 6.76
CA GLN A 117 -15.11 20.59 6.34
C GLN A 117 -14.95 20.79 4.83
N PRO A 118 -13.74 21.12 4.36
CA PRO A 118 -13.44 21.05 2.93
C PRO A 118 -13.73 19.64 2.42
N ILE A 119 -14.18 19.53 1.18
CA ILE A 119 -14.48 18.23 0.59
C ILE A 119 -13.16 17.47 0.45
N ARG A 120 -13.02 16.32 1.11
CA ARG A 120 -12.01 15.29 0.78
C ARG A 120 -10.54 15.74 0.72
N PRO A 121 -9.98 16.34 1.78
CA PRO A 121 -8.61 16.86 1.75
C PRO A 121 -7.53 15.78 1.55
N ALA A 122 -7.76 14.53 1.95
CA ALA A 122 -6.80 13.42 1.75
C ALA A 122 -6.78 12.91 0.31
N HIS A 123 -7.76 13.28 -0.51
CA HIS A 123 -7.88 12.88 -1.91
C HIS A 123 -7.04 13.76 -2.86
N SER A 124 -6.11 14.53 -2.30
CA SER A 124 -5.25 15.46 -3.03
C SER A 124 -3.95 14.80 -3.52
N LEU A 125 -3.42 15.29 -4.63
CA LEU A 125 -2.11 14.86 -5.12
C LEU A 125 -0.97 15.30 -4.18
N VAL A 126 -1.18 16.37 -3.42
CA VAL A 126 -0.23 16.84 -2.40
C VAL A 126 -0.15 15.80 -1.27
N PHE A 127 -1.29 15.27 -0.81
CA PHE A 127 -1.32 14.19 0.17
C PHE A 127 -0.53 12.97 -0.33
N LEU A 128 -0.82 12.51 -1.55
CA LEU A 128 -0.11 11.39 -2.15
C LEU A 128 1.41 11.65 -2.25
N ALA A 129 1.81 12.85 -2.69
CA ALA A 129 3.22 13.20 -2.83
C ALA A 129 3.95 13.18 -1.48
N VAL A 130 3.38 13.77 -0.43
CA VAL A 130 3.96 13.77 0.92
C VAL A 130 4.05 12.35 1.47
N LEU A 131 3.01 11.54 1.27
CA LEU A 131 3.05 10.14 1.67
C LEU A 131 4.18 9.39 0.97
N LEU A 132 4.33 9.54 -0.35
CA LEU A 132 5.40 8.89 -1.09
C LEU A 132 6.80 9.33 -0.65
N ILE A 133 6.96 10.60 -0.25
CA ILE A 133 8.20 11.11 0.37
C ILE A 133 8.46 10.39 1.69
N ILE A 134 7.45 10.28 2.58
CA ILE A 134 7.56 9.56 3.86
C ILE A 134 7.96 8.10 3.62
N LEU A 135 7.24 7.40 2.74
CA LEU A 135 7.49 6.00 2.43
C LEU A 135 8.88 5.79 1.81
N THR A 136 9.36 6.73 0.99
CA THR A 136 10.65 6.63 0.30
C THR A 136 11.84 6.92 1.21
N PHE A 137 11.80 8.04 1.93
CA PHE A 137 12.98 8.56 2.62
C PHE A 137 13.03 8.15 4.09
N PHE A 138 11.88 8.09 4.76
CA PHE A 138 11.81 7.80 6.19
C PHE A 138 11.67 6.31 6.45
N PHE A 139 10.76 5.64 5.73
CA PHE A 139 10.53 4.19 5.90
C PHE A 139 11.26 3.32 4.89
N LYS A 140 11.86 3.91 3.84
CA LYS A 140 12.64 3.20 2.81
C LYS A 140 11.87 2.01 2.21
N LYS A 141 10.56 2.17 2.04
CA LYS A 141 9.67 1.13 1.52
C LYS A 141 10.03 0.81 0.07
N PRO A 142 9.92 -0.48 -0.31
CA PRO A 142 10.26 -0.91 -1.66
C PRO A 142 9.32 -0.30 -2.70
N ALA A 143 9.76 -0.25 -3.96
CA ALA A 143 8.97 0.25 -5.09
C ALA A 143 7.60 -0.40 -5.19
N LYS A 144 7.50 -1.72 -4.94
CA LYS A 144 6.24 -2.46 -4.88
C LYS A 144 5.21 -1.77 -3.97
N VAL A 145 5.57 -1.55 -2.70
CA VAL A 145 4.67 -0.94 -1.69
C VAL A 145 4.24 0.46 -2.10
N ARG A 146 5.19 1.29 -2.56
CA ARG A 146 4.90 2.66 -3.00
C ARG A 146 3.96 2.70 -4.20
N LEU A 147 4.17 1.82 -5.18
CA LEU A 147 3.29 1.73 -6.36
C LEU A 147 1.94 1.10 -6.02
N THR A 148 1.85 0.19 -5.05
CA THR A 148 0.56 -0.26 -4.51
C THR A 148 -0.22 0.91 -3.93
N VAL A 149 0.42 1.76 -3.12
CA VAL A 149 -0.18 2.97 -2.57
C VAL A 149 -0.68 3.92 -3.68
N VAL A 150 0.12 4.15 -4.72
CA VAL A 150 -0.32 4.95 -5.89
C VAL A 150 -1.52 4.31 -6.57
N ALA A 151 -1.46 3.01 -6.85
CA ALA A 151 -2.56 2.29 -7.48
C ALA A 151 -3.84 2.37 -6.66
N SER A 152 -3.77 2.17 -5.34
CA SER A 152 -4.93 2.27 -4.46
C SER A 152 -5.48 3.69 -4.36
N PHE A 153 -4.63 4.72 -4.34
CA PHE A 153 -5.07 6.12 -4.36
C PHE A 153 -5.88 6.43 -5.62
N PHE A 154 -5.35 6.09 -6.81
CA PHE A 154 -6.08 6.34 -8.05
C PHE A 154 -7.26 5.39 -8.24
N GLY A 155 -7.19 4.19 -7.69
CA GLY A 155 -8.33 3.26 -7.63
C GLY A 155 -9.47 3.80 -6.79
N HIS A 156 -9.15 4.45 -5.66
CA HIS A 156 -10.13 5.16 -4.85
C HIS A 156 -10.78 6.26 -5.70
N LEU A 157 -9.99 7.18 -6.25
CA LEU A 157 -10.52 8.30 -7.06
C LEU A 157 -11.33 7.84 -8.28
N ALA A 158 -11.00 6.67 -8.84
CA ALA A 158 -11.71 6.13 -10.00
C ALA A 158 -13.12 5.62 -9.67
N VAL A 159 -13.36 5.19 -8.43
CA VAL A 159 -14.65 4.66 -7.95
C VAL A 159 -15.41 5.70 -7.14
N ASP A 160 -14.70 6.70 -6.61
CA ASP A 160 -15.29 7.77 -5.86
C ASP A 160 -15.89 8.84 -6.78
N THR A 161 -17.07 9.29 -6.39
CA THR A 161 -17.94 10.19 -7.15
C THR A 161 -17.83 11.59 -6.59
N GLY A 162 -17.68 12.61 -7.44
CA GLY A 162 -17.92 14.00 -7.03
C GLY A 162 -16.77 14.94 -7.31
N THR A 163 -16.53 15.85 -6.36
CA THR A 163 -15.58 16.95 -6.50
C THR A 163 -14.39 16.78 -5.58
N PHE A 164 -13.20 17.06 -6.11
CA PHE A 164 -11.93 16.82 -5.43
C PHE A 164 -11.06 18.06 -5.42
N PRO A 165 -10.49 18.44 -4.27
CA PRO A 165 -9.47 19.49 -4.22
C PRO A 165 -8.10 18.88 -4.47
N LEU A 166 -7.74 18.70 -5.75
CA LEU A 166 -6.51 18.01 -6.16
C LEU A 166 -5.23 18.60 -5.54
N LEU A 167 -5.27 19.86 -5.11
CA LEU A 167 -4.15 20.60 -4.52
C LEU A 167 -4.34 20.93 -3.03
N ALA A 168 -5.34 20.37 -2.32
CA ALA A 168 -5.47 20.59 -0.89
C ALA A 168 -4.22 20.11 -0.12
N PRO A 169 -3.81 20.77 0.98
CA PRO A 169 -4.37 22.00 1.56
C PRO A 169 -3.81 23.29 0.93
N LEU A 170 -3.03 23.22 -0.15
CA LEU A 170 -2.42 24.40 -0.78
C LEU A 170 -3.45 25.25 -1.54
N SER A 171 -4.47 24.60 -2.12
CA SER A 171 -5.59 25.25 -2.80
C SER A 171 -6.85 24.38 -2.71
N TYR A 172 -8.01 25.04 -2.59
CA TYR A 172 -9.33 24.41 -2.54
C TYR A 172 -10.13 24.60 -3.84
N GLY A 173 -9.42 24.67 -4.98
CA GLY A 173 -10.06 24.56 -6.30
C GLY A 173 -10.60 23.15 -6.51
N TYR A 174 -11.92 23.02 -6.65
CA TYR A 174 -12.60 21.73 -6.81
C TYR A 174 -12.74 21.33 -8.27
N TYR A 175 -12.43 20.07 -8.56
CA TYR A 175 -12.54 19.45 -9.89
C TYR A 175 -13.54 18.31 -9.84
N SER A 176 -14.47 18.26 -10.80
CA SER A 176 -15.44 17.17 -10.90
C SER A 176 -14.85 15.98 -11.66
N LEU A 177 -14.94 14.79 -11.08
CA LEU A 177 -14.68 13.52 -11.77
C LEU A 177 -16.00 12.84 -12.14
N ALA A 178 -15.95 11.98 -13.16
CA ALA A 178 -17.07 11.11 -13.51
C ALA A 178 -17.38 10.13 -12.36
N SER A 179 -18.59 9.56 -12.35
CA SER A 179 -19.01 8.64 -11.29
C SER A 179 -18.17 7.36 -11.23
N VAL A 180 -17.65 6.91 -12.37
CA VAL A 180 -16.57 5.94 -12.45
C VAL A 180 -15.63 6.42 -13.54
N ASP A 181 -14.39 6.74 -13.19
CA ASP A 181 -13.39 7.19 -14.15
C ASP A 181 -12.56 6.01 -14.64
N LEU A 182 -12.91 5.48 -15.82
CA LEU A 182 -12.21 4.37 -16.44
C LEU A 182 -10.74 4.69 -16.77
N GLY A 183 -10.41 5.96 -17.03
CA GLY A 183 -9.04 6.40 -17.27
C GLY A 183 -8.18 6.26 -16.02
N LEU A 184 -8.68 6.75 -14.89
CA LEU A 184 -8.04 6.59 -13.58
C LEU A 184 -7.97 5.13 -13.15
N PHE A 185 -9.04 4.35 -13.38
CA PHE A 185 -9.04 2.92 -13.05
C PHE A 185 -7.99 2.16 -13.88
N THR A 186 -7.90 2.46 -15.17
CA THR A 186 -6.87 1.87 -16.05
C THR A 186 -5.47 2.25 -15.58
N PHE A 187 -5.24 3.52 -15.24
CA PHE A 187 -3.97 3.97 -14.68
C PHE A 187 -3.62 3.23 -13.38
N ALA A 188 -4.59 3.07 -12.47
CA ALA A 188 -4.43 2.33 -11.22
C ALA A 188 -4.06 0.86 -11.48
N ALA A 189 -4.74 0.20 -12.42
CA ALA A 189 -4.46 -1.19 -12.79
C ALA A 189 -3.07 -1.37 -13.41
N LEU A 190 -2.65 -0.49 -14.33
CA LEU A 190 -1.30 -0.52 -14.91
C LEU A 190 -0.23 -0.30 -13.84
N THR A 191 -0.48 0.60 -12.90
CA THR A 191 0.42 0.88 -11.78
C THR A 191 0.51 -0.33 -10.84
N ALA A 192 -0.61 -1.00 -10.54
CA ALA A 192 -0.64 -2.23 -9.75
C ALA A 192 0.13 -3.37 -10.44
N LEU A 193 -0.02 -3.51 -11.76
CA LEU A 193 0.73 -4.49 -12.55
C LEU A 193 2.23 -4.21 -12.50
N ALA A 194 2.64 -2.94 -12.63
CA ALA A 194 4.03 -2.52 -12.50
C ALA A 194 4.58 -2.79 -11.09
N ALA A 195 3.79 -2.53 -10.05
CA ALA A 195 4.13 -2.85 -8.66
C ALA A 195 4.44 -4.34 -8.50
N GLY A 196 3.58 -5.20 -9.06
CA GLY A 196 3.75 -6.65 -9.06
C GLY A 196 5.01 -7.09 -9.81
N TYR A 197 5.24 -6.54 -11.02
CA TYR A 197 6.41 -6.84 -11.83
C TYR A 197 7.73 -6.49 -11.12
N LEU A 198 7.82 -5.28 -10.55
CA LEU A 198 9.00 -4.82 -9.80
C LEU A 198 9.17 -5.55 -8.46
N GLY A 199 8.08 -6.04 -7.88
CA GLY A 199 8.08 -6.83 -6.65
C GLY A 199 8.66 -8.24 -6.82
N ARG A 200 8.80 -8.76 -8.05
CA ARG A 200 9.30 -10.13 -8.30
C ARG A 200 10.71 -10.38 -7.75
N GLY A 201 11.58 -9.38 -7.85
CA GLY A 201 12.98 -9.47 -7.38
C GLY A 201 13.16 -9.19 -5.89
N GLN A 202 12.11 -8.77 -5.18
CA GLN A 202 12.22 -8.26 -3.81
C GLN A 202 11.98 -9.32 -2.74
N GLY A 203 11.94 -10.60 -3.12
CA GLY A 203 11.62 -11.69 -2.22
C GLY A 203 10.17 -11.61 -1.71
N SER A 204 9.68 -12.72 -1.19
CA SER A 204 8.43 -12.69 -0.45
C SER A 204 8.71 -12.10 0.93
N LEU A 205 7.94 -11.08 1.35
CA LEU A 205 7.98 -10.58 2.75
C LEU A 205 7.74 -11.72 3.77
N LEU A 206 7.12 -12.82 3.32
CA LEU A 206 6.93 -14.07 4.08
C LEU A 206 8.18 -14.97 4.23
N ASN A 207 9.36 -14.60 3.73
CA ASN A 207 10.57 -15.42 3.91
C ASN A 207 11.83 -14.59 4.26
N PRO A 208 12.05 -14.28 5.55
CA PRO A 208 13.23 -13.54 6.01
C PRO A 208 14.57 -14.25 5.73
N GLU A 209 14.58 -15.56 5.46
CA GLU A 209 15.79 -16.30 5.09
C GLU A 209 16.32 -15.97 3.68
N SER A 210 15.56 -15.23 2.86
CA SER A 210 16.05 -14.78 1.55
C SER A 210 17.05 -13.62 1.65
N HIS A 211 17.05 -12.87 2.77
CA HIS A 211 18.02 -11.80 3.00
C HIS A 211 19.38 -12.33 3.51
N THR A 212 19.41 -13.50 4.17
CA THR A 212 20.67 -14.11 4.63
C THR A 212 21.38 -14.88 3.53
N ARG A 213 20.65 -15.57 2.63
CA ARG A 213 21.26 -16.31 1.51
C ARG A 213 21.96 -15.42 0.49
N GLY A 214 21.41 -14.23 0.20
CA GLY A 214 22.06 -13.29 -0.72
C GLY A 214 23.42 -12.77 -0.24
N ALA A 215 23.58 -12.64 1.08
CA ALA A 215 24.85 -12.25 1.70
C ALA A 215 25.84 -13.43 1.77
N GLU A 216 25.37 -14.65 2.00
CA GLU A 216 26.22 -15.85 2.00
C GLU A 216 26.75 -16.19 0.60
N ASP A 217 25.93 -16.11 -0.44
CA ASP A 217 26.35 -16.41 -1.83
C ASP A 217 27.37 -15.40 -2.36
N SER A 218 27.22 -14.12 -2.02
CA SER A 218 28.17 -13.08 -2.44
C SER A 218 29.50 -13.17 -1.66
N THR A 219 29.46 -13.56 -0.38
CA THR A 219 30.66 -13.81 0.42
C THR A 219 31.40 -15.07 -0.06
N PHE A 220 30.67 -16.14 -0.41
CA PHE A 220 31.25 -17.35 -0.99
C PHE A 220 31.84 -17.12 -2.38
N ALA A 221 31.17 -16.34 -3.24
CA ALA A 221 31.68 -15.98 -4.55
C ALA A 221 32.99 -15.17 -4.46
N LEU A 222 33.06 -14.21 -3.53
CA LEU A 222 34.27 -13.43 -3.28
C LEU A 222 35.41 -14.28 -2.72
N GLN A 223 35.13 -15.18 -1.77
CA GLN A 223 36.15 -16.11 -1.23
C GLN A 223 36.67 -17.08 -2.29
N ARG A 224 35.81 -17.54 -3.20
CA ARG A 224 36.20 -18.43 -4.30
C ARG A 224 37.07 -17.71 -5.33
N LEU A 225 36.80 -16.42 -5.59
CA LEU A 225 37.62 -15.57 -6.47
C LEU A 225 39.00 -15.24 -5.87
N ILE A 226 39.07 -15.07 -4.54
CA ILE A 226 40.34 -14.83 -3.83
C ILE A 226 41.20 -16.10 -3.80
N ARG A 227 40.60 -17.29 -3.65
CA ARG A 227 41.32 -18.57 -3.62
C ARG A 227 41.78 -19.07 -5.00
N SER A 228 41.21 -18.57 -6.10
CA SER A 228 41.58 -19.00 -7.46
C SER A 228 42.72 -18.19 -8.09
N ARG A 229 43.31 -17.19 -7.41
CA ARG A 229 44.48 -16.48 -7.92
C ARG A 229 45.71 -17.40 -7.93
N PRO A 230 46.33 -17.69 -9.09
CA PRO A 230 47.56 -18.44 -9.15
C PRO A 230 48.66 -17.67 -8.40
N ARG A 231 49.35 -18.33 -7.46
CA ARG A 231 50.59 -17.79 -6.91
C ARG A 231 51.59 -17.71 -8.06
N LEU A 232 51.87 -16.50 -8.53
CA LEU A 232 53.03 -16.22 -9.37
C LEU A 232 54.27 -16.63 -8.58
N ARG A 233 54.83 -17.78 -8.95
CA ARG A 233 56.16 -18.23 -8.52
C ARG A 233 57.17 -17.27 -9.14
N THR A 234 57.62 -16.28 -8.37
CA THR A 234 58.86 -15.58 -8.68
C THR A 234 60.01 -16.56 -8.46
N LYS A 235 60.66 -16.96 -9.56
CA LYS A 235 62.00 -17.51 -9.53
C LYS A 235 62.97 -16.34 -9.65
N ALA A 236 63.72 -16.09 -8.59
CA ALA A 236 65.07 -15.51 -8.60
C ALA A 236 65.73 -15.95 -7.30
#